data_AF-A0A925TUE4-F1
#
_entry.id   AF-A0A925TUE4-F1
#
_cell.length_a   1.000
_cell.length_b   1.000
_cell.length_c   1.000
_cell.angle_alpha   90.00
_cell.angle_beta   90.00
_cell.angle_gamma   90.00
#
_symmetry.space_group_name_H-M   'P 1'
#
loop_
_entity.id
_entity.type
_entity.pdbx_description
1 polymer ?
#
loop_
_entity_poly.entity_id
_entity_poly.type
_entity_poly.pdbx_seq_one_letter_code
_entity_poly.pdbx_strand_id
1 'polypeptide(L)'
;IVAEAIRASMSIPFFFKAWQFSNNVSDKQIYVDGGVVFNYPLSFFDNVRFNTYKNVNYDSIGLYLYAKNKSVKTKLSYSTPLHFTKKLFESLMDTQDFLMNEDPEQMQRSIMIDDLNIPATDFQISKDDMKRLVDSGNLAAKKYLKTMNKNNEDAIIA
;
A
#
# COMPACT_ATOMS: atom_id res chain seq x y z
N ILE A 1 -11.41 18.41 -7.32
CA ILE A 1 -10.05 17.91 -7.68
C ILE A 1 -9.45 17.01 -6.59
N VAL A 2 -8.98 17.48 -5.42
CA VAL A 2 -8.33 16.57 -4.43
C VAL A 2 -9.26 15.44 -3.96
N ALA A 3 -10.47 15.77 -3.51
CA ALA A 3 -11.45 14.76 -3.08
C ALA A 3 -11.84 13.78 -4.21
N GLU A 4 -11.89 14.26 -5.46
CA GLU A 4 -12.18 13.42 -6.62
C GLU A 4 -11.01 12.48 -6.96
N ALA A 5 -9.77 12.95 -6.81
CA ALA A 5 -8.58 12.13 -7.00
C ALA A 5 -8.50 11.03 -5.95
N ILE A 6 -8.81 11.35 -4.69
CA ILE A 6 -8.93 10.36 -3.61
C ILE A 6 -10.05 9.36 -3.93
N ARG A 7 -11.23 9.85 -4.36
CA ARG A 7 -12.36 8.99 -4.74
C ARG A 7 -12.01 8.05 -5.90
N ALA A 8 -11.28 8.53 -6.89
CA ALA A 8 -10.77 7.73 -8.01
C ALA A 8 -9.78 6.66 -7.51
N SER A 9 -8.79 7.07 -6.70
CA SER A 9 -7.76 6.18 -6.15
C SER A 9 -8.32 5.09 -5.22
N MET A 10 -9.50 5.28 -4.63
CA MET A 10 -10.18 4.30 -3.77
C MET A 10 -11.31 3.53 -4.49
N SER A 11 -11.37 3.60 -5.83
CA SER A 11 -12.43 2.95 -6.63
C SER A 11 -12.13 1.46 -6.88
N ILE A 12 -12.03 0.68 -5.79
CA ILE A 12 -11.68 -0.74 -5.87
C ILE A 12 -12.68 -1.45 -6.79
N PRO A 13 -12.21 -2.09 -7.89
CA PRO A 13 -13.10 -2.77 -8.82
C PRO A 13 -14.06 -3.71 -8.09
N PHE A 14 -15.30 -3.77 -8.58
CA PHE A 14 -16.39 -4.59 -8.05
C PHE A 14 -16.95 -4.19 -6.67
N PHE A 15 -16.25 -3.38 -5.87
CA PHE A 15 -16.79 -2.82 -4.62
C PHE A 15 -17.34 -1.41 -4.82
N PHE A 16 -16.63 -0.59 -5.60
CA PHE A 16 -17.02 0.78 -5.89
C PHE A 16 -17.14 1.03 -7.39
N LYS A 17 -18.04 1.96 -7.76
CA LYS A 17 -18.09 2.44 -9.14
C LYS A 17 -16.78 3.14 -9.49
N ALA A 18 -16.29 2.85 -10.69
CA ALA A 18 -15.21 3.61 -11.32
C ALA A 18 -15.57 5.10 -11.39
N TRP A 19 -14.56 5.95 -11.43
CA TRP A 19 -14.72 7.38 -11.33
C TRP A 19 -14.38 8.09 -12.63
N GLN A 20 -15.11 9.18 -12.91
CA GLN A 20 -14.81 10.11 -13.97
C GLN A 20 -14.86 11.51 -13.37
N PHE A 21 -13.82 12.32 -13.58
CA PHE A 21 -13.74 13.67 -13.01
C PHE A 21 -14.81 14.58 -13.61
N SER A 22 -15.39 15.45 -12.77
CA SER A 22 -16.50 16.33 -13.19
C SER A 22 -16.05 17.52 -14.04
N ASN A 23 -14.76 17.84 -14.03
CA ASN A 23 -14.24 19.06 -14.64
C ASN A 23 -13.95 18.83 -16.13
N ASN A 24 -13.97 19.91 -16.93
CA ASN A 24 -13.52 19.97 -18.34
C ASN A 24 -12.02 19.65 -18.53
N VAL A 25 -11.44 18.81 -17.69
CA VAL A 25 -10.21 18.08 -18.02
C VAL A 25 -10.58 17.31 -19.29
N SER A 26 -9.85 17.53 -20.38
CA SER A 26 -10.15 16.97 -21.71
C SER A 26 -10.19 15.43 -21.73
N ASP A 27 -9.84 14.80 -20.62
CA ASP A 27 -9.72 13.38 -20.45
C ASP A 27 -11.06 12.78 -19.98
N LYS A 28 -11.80 12.19 -20.93
CA LYS A 28 -13.00 11.39 -20.65
C LYS A 28 -12.66 9.99 -20.15
N GLN A 29 -11.52 9.83 -19.49
CA GLN A 29 -11.06 8.55 -18.99
C GLN A 29 -11.86 8.08 -17.77
N ILE A 30 -11.88 6.76 -17.59
CA ILE A 30 -12.51 6.09 -16.46
C ILE A 30 -11.37 5.59 -15.55
N TYR A 31 -11.43 6.01 -14.30
CA TYR A 31 -10.41 5.71 -13.29
C TYR A 31 -10.91 4.65 -12.32
N VAL A 32 -10.02 3.73 -11.97
CA VAL A 32 -10.22 2.71 -10.93
C VAL A 32 -9.12 2.84 -9.89
N ASP A 33 -9.21 2.04 -8.83
CA ASP A 33 -8.19 1.98 -7.78
C ASP A 33 -6.78 1.73 -8.32
N GLY A 34 -5.82 2.50 -7.80
CA GLY A 34 -4.41 2.40 -8.21
C GLY A 34 -3.74 1.10 -7.78
N GLY A 35 -4.25 0.45 -6.74
CA GLY A 35 -3.75 -0.83 -6.22
C GLY A 35 -3.79 -1.95 -7.24
N VAL A 36 -4.66 -1.87 -8.24
CA VAL A 36 -4.77 -2.85 -9.34
C VAL A 36 -3.51 -2.90 -10.21
N VAL A 37 -2.76 -1.81 -10.28
CA VAL A 37 -1.58 -1.70 -11.18
C VAL A 37 -0.32 -1.32 -10.40
N PHE A 38 -0.39 -0.29 -9.54
CA PHE A 38 0.76 0.28 -8.86
C PHE A 38 0.43 0.60 -7.41
N ASN A 39 0.29 -0.46 -6.60
CA ASN A 39 -0.12 -0.39 -5.20
C ASN A 39 0.90 0.26 -4.25
N TYR A 40 2.16 0.36 -4.65
CA TYR A 40 3.23 0.93 -3.83
C TYR A 40 4.11 1.92 -4.61
N PRO A 41 3.64 3.17 -4.80
CA PRO A 41 4.27 4.11 -5.71
C PRO A 41 5.47 4.86 -5.11
N LEU A 42 6.31 4.20 -4.29
CA LEU A 42 7.43 4.88 -3.65
C LEU A 42 8.50 5.32 -4.67
N SER A 43 8.75 4.49 -5.68
CA SER A 43 9.69 4.81 -6.76
C SER A 43 9.26 5.98 -7.65
N PHE A 44 7.99 6.40 -7.59
CA PHE A 44 7.53 7.61 -8.27
C PHE A 44 8.33 8.86 -7.82
N PHE A 45 8.77 8.88 -6.57
CA PHE A 45 9.53 9.99 -5.98
C PHE A 45 11.03 9.96 -6.31
N ASP A 46 11.51 8.94 -7.03
CA ASP A 46 12.89 8.87 -7.53
C ASP A 46 13.06 9.66 -8.84
N ASN A 47 11.95 10.14 -9.42
CA ASN A 47 11.97 10.96 -10.60
C ASN A 47 12.71 12.29 -10.36
N VAL A 48 13.39 12.80 -11.41
CA VAL A 48 14.15 14.06 -11.37
C VAL A 48 13.35 15.29 -10.92
N ARG A 49 12.02 15.21 -10.99
CA ARG A 49 11.10 16.23 -10.45
C ARG A 49 11.16 16.34 -8.92
N PHE A 50 11.43 15.23 -8.23
CA PHE A 50 11.41 15.12 -6.77
C PHE A 50 12.79 14.76 -6.18
N ASN A 51 13.70 14.25 -7.01
CA ASN A 51 15.07 13.96 -6.64
C ASN A 51 16.04 14.67 -7.60
N THR A 52 16.94 15.51 -7.08
CA THR A 52 17.93 16.22 -7.90
C THR A 52 18.84 15.26 -8.67
N TYR A 53 19.06 14.06 -8.13
CA TYR A 53 19.91 13.03 -8.71
C TYR A 53 19.06 11.94 -9.40
N LYS A 54 19.57 11.32 -10.47
CA LYS A 54 18.91 10.20 -11.16
C LYS A 54 19.16 8.87 -10.43
N ASN A 55 18.78 8.80 -9.15
CA ASN A 55 18.92 7.61 -8.30
C ASN A 55 17.72 7.51 -7.32
N VAL A 56 17.80 6.56 -6.39
CA VAL A 56 16.83 6.40 -5.31
C VAL A 56 16.77 7.66 -4.46
N ASN A 57 15.56 8.12 -4.17
CA ASN A 57 15.30 9.25 -3.29
C ASN A 57 15.19 8.77 -1.83
N TYR A 58 16.27 8.90 -1.07
CA TYR A 58 16.30 8.54 0.36
C TYR A 58 15.53 9.49 1.27
N ASP A 59 15.11 10.66 0.78
CA ASP A 59 14.23 11.58 1.52
C ASP A 59 12.75 11.13 1.47
N SER A 60 12.43 10.18 0.59
CA SER A 60 11.10 9.59 0.50
C SER A 60 10.98 8.37 1.41
N ILE A 61 10.08 8.42 2.39
CA ILE A 61 9.79 7.30 3.27
C ILE A 61 8.45 6.70 2.87
N GLY A 62 8.43 5.39 2.63
CA GLY A 62 7.23 4.65 2.33
C GLY A 62 6.61 3.97 3.56
N LEU A 63 5.30 3.73 3.52
CA LEU A 63 4.56 2.97 4.53
C LEU A 63 4.01 1.71 3.87
N TYR A 64 4.65 0.57 4.10
CA TYR A 64 4.29 -0.68 3.44
C TYR A 64 3.46 -1.56 4.37
N LEU A 65 2.21 -1.86 3.99
CA LEU A 65 1.35 -2.79 4.72
C LEU A 65 1.57 -4.19 4.17
N TYR A 66 1.80 -5.16 5.05
CA TYR A 66 1.97 -6.55 4.64
C TYR A 66 1.43 -7.53 5.67
N ALA A 67 0.98 -8.68 5.17
CA ALA A 67 0.60 -9.81 5.99
C ALA A 67 1.83 -10.61 6.41
N LYS A 68 2.25 -10.46 7.68
CA LYS A 68 3.44 -11.17 8.19
C LYS A 68 3.30 -12.69 8.17
N ASN A 69 2.08 -13.18 8.40
CA ASN A 69 1.77 -14.61 8.44
C ASN A 69 0.67 -14.94 7.43
N LYS A 70 0.99 -14.95 6.12
CA LYS A 70 0.02 -15.29 5.08
C LYS A 70 -0.54 -16.70 5.31
N SER A 71 -1.76 -16.78 5.85
CA SER A 71 -2.47 -18.05 5.94
C SER A 71 -3.22 -18.29 4.62
N VAL A 72 -2.73 -19.22 3.81
CA VAL A 72 -3.47 -19.69 2.63
C VAL A 72 -4.62 -20.58 3.10
N LYS A 73 -5.72 -19.98 3.54
CA LYS A 73 -6.99 -20.69 3.75
C LYS A 73 -7.85 -20.52 2.51
N THR A 74 -7.57 -21.29 1.47
CA THR A 74 -8.40 -21.29 0.26
C THR A 74 -9.43 -22.39 0.32
N LYS A 75 -10.68 -22.03 0.65
CA LYS A 75 -11.87 -22.79 0.22
C LYS A 75 -12.69 -21.89 -0.69
N LEU A 76 -12.42 -21.94 -1.99
CA LEU A 76 -13.34 -21.41 -2.99
C LEU A 76 -14.50 -22.40 -3.10
N SER A 77 -15.71 -21.96 -2.77
CA SER A 77 -16.93 -22.73 -2.99
C SER A 77 -17.56 -22.30 -4.31
N TYR A 78 -18.16 -23.25 -5.03
CA TYR A 78 -18.95 -22.97 -6.22
C TYR A 78 -20.06 -21.96 -5.90
N SER A 79 -20.41 -21.07 -6.84
CA SER A 79 -21.54 -20.12 -6.79
C SER A 79 -21.44 -18.88 -5.89
N THR A 80 -20.24 -18.35 -5.63
CA THR A 80 -20.08 -17.09 -4.86
C THR A 80 -19.32 -16.01 -5.62
N PRO A 81 -19.93 -15.32 -6.62
CA PRO A 81 -19.26 -14.32 -7.46
C PRO A 81 -18.51 -13.24 -6.66
N LEU A 82 -19.12 -12.72 -5.59
CA LEU A 82 -18.48 -11.71 -4.75
C LEU A 82 -17.25 -12.25 -3.99
N HIS A 83 -17.30 -13.51 -3.53
CA HIS A 83 -16.15 -14.13 -2.86
C HIS A 83 -15.03 -14.40 -3.86
N PHE A 84 -15.37 -14.89 -5.07
CA PHE A 84 -14.41 -15.07 -6.15
C PHE A 84 -13.71 -13.75 -6.49
N THR A 85 -14.48 -12.69 -6.69
CA THR A 85 -13.97 -11.35 -6.96
C THR A 85 -13.07 -10.84 -5.83
N LYS A 86 -13.50 -10.96 -4.58
CA LYS A 86 -12.68 -10.59 -3.41
C LYS A 86 -11.36 -11.35 -3.42
N LYS A 87 -11.39 -12.65 -3.69
CA LYS A 87 -10.19 -13.50 -3.74
C LYS A 87 -9.27 -13.18 -4.92
N LEU A 88 -9.80 -12.85 -6.08
CA LEU A 88 -9.00 -12.36 -7.20
C LEU A 88 -8.29 -11.06 -6.84
N PHE A 89 -9.01 -10.11 -6.24
CA PHE A 89 -8.41 -8.84 -5.81
C PHE A 89 -7.34 -9.05 -4.74
N GLU A 90 -7.62 -9.86 -3.71
CA GLU A 90 -6.63 -10.23 -2.69
C GLU A 90 -5.39 -10.89 -3.30
N SER A 91 -5.56 -11.79 -4.28
CA SER A 91 -4.45 -12.44 -4.97
C SER A 91 -3.62 -11.46 -5.82
N LEU A 92 -4.25 -10.45 -6.42
CA LEU A 92 -3.53 -9.38 -7.12
C LEU A 92 -2.69 -8.56 -6.13
N MET A 93 -3.26 -8.18 -4.97
CA MET A 93 -2.52 -7.48 -3.94
C MET A 93 -1.35 -8.32 -3.39
N ASP A 94 -1.57 -9.63 -3.20
CA ASP A 94 -0.54 -10.56 -2.74
C ASP A 94 0.68 -10.62 -3.68
N THR A 95 0.48 -10.39 -4.99
CA THR A 95 1.56 -10.35 -5.98
C THR A 95 2.44 -9.12 -5.78
N GLN A 96 1.87 -8.00 -5.33
CA GLN A 96 2.63 -6.78 -5.05
C GLN A 96 3.57 -6.97 -3.86
N ASP A 97 3.16 -7.74 -2.84
CA ASP A 97 4.03 -8.11 -1.71
C ASP A 97 5.24 -8.93 -2.17
N PHE A 98 5.06 -9.81 -3.15
CA PHE A 98 6.17 -10.56 -3.72
C PHE A 98 7.17 -9.63 -4.40
N LEU A 99 6.69 -8.67 -5.21
CA LEU A 99 7.55 -7.70 -5.88
C LEU A 99 8.30 -6.81 -4.88
N MET A 100 7.67 -6.42 -3.77
CA MET A 100 8.32 -5.62 -2.72
C MET A 100 9.49 -6.37 -2.07
N ASN A 101 9.38 -7.68 -1.85
CA ASN A 101 10.46 -8.47 -1.26
C ASN A 101 11.70 -8.56 -2.18
N GLU A 102 11.51 -8.38 -3.49
CA GLU A 102 12.58 -8.39 -4.49
C GLU A 102 13.20 -6.99 -4.73
N ASP A 103 12.77 -5.95 -3.98
CA ASP A 103 13.28 -4.58 -4.10
C ASP A 103 13.93 -4.09 -2.78
N PRO A 104 15.23 -4.37 -2.57
CA PRO A 104 15.95 -3.96 -1.37
C PRO A 104 16.00 -2.45 -1.14
N GLU A 105 16.05 -1.66 -2.22
CA GLU A 105 16.14 -0.21 -2.15
C GLU A 105 14.83 0.37 -1.62
N GLN A 106 13.69 -0.10 -2.11
CA GLN A 106 12.39 0.28 -1.55
C GLN A 106 12.24 -0.22 -0.11
N MET A 107 12.59 -1.48 0.20
CA MET A 107 12.51 -2.00 1.57
C MET A 107 13.32 -1.17 2.58
N GLN A 108 14.51 -0.70 2.21
CA GLN A 108 15.37 0.07 3.11
C GLN A 108 14.74 1.39 3.58
N ARG A 109 13.98 2.06 2.71
CA ARG A 109 13.29 3.34 3.00
C ARG A 109 11.80 3.16 3.29
N SER A 110 11.40 1.96 3.71
CA SER A 110 10.01 1.63 4.01
C SER A 110 9.81 1.26 5.47
N ILE A 111 8.77 1.81 6.08
CA ILE A 111 8.25 1.35 7.35
C ILE A 111 7.36 0.15 7.07
N MET A 112 7.87 -1.05 7.39
CA MET A 112 7.14 -2.31 7.23
C MET A 112 6.13 -2.48 8.37
N ILE A 113 4.84 -2.47 8.04
CA ILE A 113 3.72 -2.51 8.99
C ILE A 113 2.95 -3.81 8.80
N ASP A 114 2.80 -4.58 9.88
CA ASP A 114 2.01 -5.82 9.89
C ASP A 114 0.51 -5.45 9.87
N ASP A 115 -0.20 -5.86 8.83
CA ASP A 115 -1.65 -5.67 8.67
C ASP A 115 -2.49 -6.67 9.49
N LEU A 116 -1.82 -7.56 10.23
CA LEU A 116 -2.43 -8.56 11.10
C LEU A 116 -3.31 -9.57 10.36
N ASN A 117 -3.09 -9.75 9.06
CA ASN A 117 -3.92 -10.52 8.13
C ASN A 117 -5.37 -10.03 8.02
N ILE A 118 -5.63 -8.75 8.31
CA ILE A 118 -6.96 -8.16 8.14
C ILE A 118 -7.08 -7.71 6.67
N PRO A 119 -8.03 -8.25 5.89
CA PRO A 119 -8.15 -7.89 4.48
C PRO A 119 -8.51 -6.41 4.29
N ALA A 120 -7.89 -5.74 3.32
CA ALA A 120 -8.23 -4.37 2.95
C ALA A 120 -9.69 -4.18 2.49
N THR A 121 -10.37 -5.28 2.13
CA THR A 121 -11.78 -5.32 1.71
C THR A 121 -12.73 -5.78 2.83
N ASP A 122 -12.28 -5.78 4.09
CA ASP A 122 -13.16 -6.00 5.24
C ASP A 122 -13.86 -4.71 5.67
N PHE A 123 -15.01 -4.44 5.04
CA PHE A 123 -15.83 -3.27 5.35
C PHE A 123 -16.61 -3.40 6.68
N GLN A 124 -16.50 -4.52 7.39
CA GLN A 124 -17.15 -4.77 8.67
C GLN A 124 -16.14 -4.90 9.83
N ILE A 125 -14.94 -4.34 9.67
CA ILE A 125 -13.88 -4.37 10.67
C ILE A 125 -14.37 -3.87 12.05
N SER A 126 -13.96 -4.59 13.10
CA SER A 126 -14.31 -4.23 14.47
C SER A 126 -13.51 -3.01 14.96
N LYS A 127 -14.01 -2.32 15.99
CA LYS A 127 -13.26 -1.22 16.64
C LYS A 127 -11.96 -1.71 17.27
N ASP A 128 -11.94 -2.94 17.77
CA ASP A 128 -10.76 -3.55 18.37
C ASP A 128 -9.71 -3.87 17.32
N ASP A 129 -10.11 -4.39 16.15
CA ASP A 129 -9.22 -4.62 15.02
C ASP A 129 -8.66 -3.31 14.45
N MET A 130 -9.49 -2.27 14.34
CA MET A 130 -9.03 -0.94 13.96
C MET A 130 -7.97 -0.42 14.94
N LYS A 131 -8.20 -0.55 16.24
CA LYS A 131 -7.22 -0.16 17.26
C LYS A 131 -5.92 -0.96 17.12
N ARG A 132 -6.01 -2.27 16.89
CA ARG A 132 -4.84 -3.14 16.67
C ARG A 132 -4.03 -2.73 15.44
N LEU A 133 -4.68 -2.37 14.34
CA LEU A 133 -4.00 -1.88 13.13
C LEU A 133 -3.24 -0.58 13.40
N VAL A 134 -3.87 0.37 14.11
CA VAL A 134 -3.23 1.63 14.51
C VAL A 134 -2.05 1.37 15.44
N ASP A 135 -2.20 0.47 16.41
CA ASP A 135 -1.13 0.07 17.33
C ASP A 135 0.05 -0.59 16.59
N SER A 136 -0.24 -1.43 15.58
CA SER A 136 0.77 -2.04 14.70
C SER A 136 1.58 -0.99 13.94
N GLY A 137 0.91 -0.03 13.30
CA GLY A 137 1.56 1.08 12.62
C GLY A 137 2.43 1.94 13.56
N ASN A 138 1.91 2.26 14.75
CA ASN A 138 2.66 2.99 15.76
C ASN A 138 3.93 2.25 16.21
N LEU A 139 3.85 0.94 16.40
CA LEU A 139 4.99 0.12 16.80
C LEU A 139 6.04 0.07 15.68
N ALA A 140 5.61 -0.15 14.44
CA ALA A 140 6.49 -0.21 13.27
C ALA A 140 7.23 1.12 13.05
N ALA A 141 6.52 2.24 13.11
CA ALA A 141 7.11 3.57 12.97
C ALA A 141 8.14 3.86 14.08
N LYS A 142 7.80 3.57 15.35
CA LYS A 142 8.75 3.73 16.47
C LYS A 142 10.00 2.88 16.30
N LYS A 143 9.86 1.64 15.80
CA LYS A 143 10.99 0.76 15.53
C LYS A 143 11.88 1.32 14.43
N TYR A 144 11.28 1.75 13.32
CA TYR A 144 12.00 2.33 12.18
C TYR A 144 12.81 3.56 12.59
N LEU A 145 12.18 4.52 13.29
CA LEU A 145 12.84 5.74 13.75
C LEU A 145 14.00 5.48 14.72
N LYS A 146 13.89 4.48 15.60
CA LYS A 146 14.99 4.07 16.48
C LYS A 146 16.19 3.54 15.69
N THR A 147 15.94 2.71 14.68
CA THR A 147 17.00 2.19 13.80
C THR A 147 17.67 3.32 13.02
N MET A 148 16.89 4.27 12.50
CA MET A 148 17.41 5.41 11.75
C MET A 148 18.31 6.30 12.63
N ASN A 149 17.89 6.59 13.86
CA ASN A 149 18.71 7.35 14.81
C ASN A 149 20.03 6.65 15.11
N LYS A 150 20.00 5.33 15.35
CA LYS A 150 21.21 4.54 15.60
C LYS A 150 22.17 4.57 14.41
N ASN A 151 21.67 4.37 13.20
CA ASN A 151 22.50 4.40 11.99
C ASN A 151 23.16 5.77 11.78
N ASN A 152 22.46 6.86 12.12
CA ASN A 152 23.01 8.21 12.06
C ASN A 152 24.11 8.42 13.11
N GLU A 153 23.95 7.90 14.33
CA GLU A 153 24.99 7.94 15.36
C GLU A 153 26.24 7.15 14.93
N ASP A 154 26.07 5.93 14.41
CA ASP A 154 27.16 5.08 13.93
C ASP A 154 27.91 5.73 12.74
N ALA A 155 27.20 6.45 11.86
CA ALA A 155 27.78 7.17 10.72
C ALA A 155 28.55 8.45 11.11
N ILE A 156 28.28 9.04 12.27
CA ILE A 156 29.01 10.21 12.79
C ILE A 156 30.32 9.78 13.47
N ILE A 157 30.40 8.54 13.95
CA ILE A 157 31.55 8.01 14.71
C ILE A 157 32.58 7.31 13.80
N ALA A 158 32.17 6.91 12.58
CA ALA A 158 33.03 6.34 11.55
C ALA A 158 33.72 7.41 10.67
#